data_AF-A0A354S9X0-F1
#
_entry.id   AF-A0A354S9X0-F1
#
_cell.length_a   1.000
_cell.length_b   1.000
_cell.length_c   1.000
_cell.angle_alpha   90.00
_cell.angle_beta   90.00
_cell.angle_gamma   90.00
#
_symmetry.space_group_name_H-M   'P 1'
#
loop_
_entity.id
_entity.type
_entity.pdbx_description
1 polymer ?
#
loop_
_entity_poly.entity_id
_entity_poly.type
_entity_poly.pdbx_seq_one_letter_code
_entity_poly.pdbx_strand_id
1 'polypeptide(L)'
;VVQSQPSAAVFPGAEGESITQMAHRAIESVHHWNAQLGPDGMYVMVSHGDVIKAIVSHALGAHLDLFQRVQIDPCSISVIEYTPRRP
;
A
#
# COMPACT_ATOMS: atom_id res chain seq x y z
N VAL A 1 0.93 12.95 -14.39
CA VAL A 1 -0.06 11.92 -13.98
C VAL A 1 0.39 11.21 -12.72
N VAL A 2 1.52 10.47 -12.70
CA VAL A 2 2.00 9.71 -11.52
C VAL A 2 1.99 10.50 -10.21
N GLN A 3 2.43 11.76 -10.23
CA GLN A 3 2.52 12.61 -9.03
C GLN A 3 1.22 13.37 -8.70
N SER A 4 0.36 13.62 -9.69
CA SER A 4 -0.80 14.52 -9.59
C SER A 4 -2.14 13.77 -9.44
N GLN A 5 -2.27 12.64 -10.14
CA GLN A 5 -3.41 11.74 -10.10
C GLN A 5 -2.92 10.29 -10.24
N PRO A 6 -2.30 9.74 -9.19
CA PRO A 6 -1.78 8.38 -9.15
C PRO A 6 -2.76 7.31 -9.66
N SER A 7 -4.04 7.41 -9.33
CA SER A 7 -5.07 6.44 -9.74
C SER A 7 -5.25 6.30 -11.25
N ALA A 8 -4.91 7.34 -12.02
CA ALA A 8 -4.98 7.37 -13.47
C ALA A 8 -3.62 7.06 -14.14
N ALA A 9 -2.58 6.79 -13.36
CA ALA A 9 -1.24 6.57 -13.87
C ALA A 9 -1.03 5.11 -14.29
N VAL A 10 -0.61 4.92 -15.54
CA VAL A 10 -0.17 3.64 -16.12
C VAL A 10 1.24 3.83 -16.66
N PHE A 11 2.16 2.93 -16.31
CA PHE A 11 3.51 2.96 -16.86
C PHE A 11 3.51 2.57 -18.36
N PRO A 12 4.42 3.11 -19.19
CA PRO A 12 4.43 2.80 -20.61
C PRO A 12 4.77 1.34 -20.93
N GLY A 13 4.29 0.85 -22.08
CA GLY A 13 4.55 -0.50 -22.60
C GLY A 13 3.30 -1.39 -22.59
N ALA A 14 3.34 -2.48 -23.37
CA ALA A 14 2.21 -3.42 -23.47
C ALA A 14 1.89 -4.10 -22.12
N GLU A 15 2.93 -4.33 -21.30
CA GLU A 15 2.85 -4.92 -19.96
C GLU A 15 2.97 -3.86 -18.85
N GLY A 16 2.67 -2.59 -19.16
CA GLY A 16 2.79 -1.50 -18.21
C GLY A 16 1.83 -1.66 -17.03
N GLU A 17 2.37 -1.77 -15.82
CA GLU A 17 1.56 -1.80 -14.59
C GLU A 17 1.04 -0.39 -14.27
N SER A 18 -0.20 -0.28 -13.81
CA SER A 18 -0.76 0.94 -13.23
C SER A 18 -0.45 1.05 -11.74
N ILE A 19 -0.45 2.27 -11.22
CA ILE A 19 -0.29 2.48 -9.77
C ILE A 19 -1.43 1.80 -8.99
N THR A 20 -2.64 1.77 -9.56
CA THR A 20 -3.80 1.07 -8.99
C THR A 20 -3.58 -0.46 -8.93
N GLN A 21 -3.03 -1.07 -9.98
CA GLN A 21 -2.68 -2.50 -9.98
C GLN A 21 -1.61 -2.82 -8.93
N MET A 22 -0.55 -2.00 -8.86
CA MET A 22 0.49 -2.14 -7.85
C MET A 22 -0.08 -2.03 -6.43
N ALA A 23 -0.94 -1.04 -6.18
CA ALA A 23 -1.61 -0.85 -4.89
C ALA A 23 -2.47 -2.06 -4.51
N HIS A 24 -3.27 -2.57 -5.45
CA HIS A 24 -4.11 -3.75 -5.24
C HIS A 24 -3.28 -4.98 -4.84
N ARG A 25 -2.22 -5.27 -5.60
CA ARG A 25 -1.30 -6.38 -5.33
C ARG A 25 -0.63 -6.26 -3.96
N ALA A 26 -0.26 -5.04 -3.56
CA ALA A 26 0.33 -4.77 -2.25
C ALA A 26 -0.66 -5.04 -1.11
N ILE A 27 -1.88 -4.53 -1.23
CA ILE A 27 -2.95 -4.68 -0.23
C ILE A 27 -3.39 -6.15 -0.11
N GLU A 28 -3.52 -6.87 -1.23
CA GLU A 28 -3.82 -8.30 -1.23
C GLU A 28 -2.75 -9.11 -0.49
N SER A 29 -1.47 -8.74 -0.63
CA SER A 29 -0.38 -9.40 0.09
C SER A 29 -0.52 -9.23 1.61
N VAL A 30 -0.91 -8.04 2.09
CA VAL A 30 -1.19 -7.77 3.51
C VAL A 30 -2.38 -8.61 4.00
N HIS A 31 -3.50 -8.60 3.26
CA HIS A 31 -4.68 -9.39 3.64
C HIS A 31 -4.39 -10.89 3.68
N HIS A 32 -3.60 -11.38 2.73
CA HIS A 32 -3.18 -12.77 2.68
C HIS A 32 -2.40 -13.17 3.96
N TRP A 33 -1.40 -12.38 4.36
CA TRP A 33 -0.62 -12.66 5.57
C TRP A 33 -1.44 -12.49 6.86
N ASN A 34 -2.30 -11.48 6.94
CA ASN A 34 -3.21 -11.31 8.08
C ASN A 34 -4.13 -12.53 8.24
N ALA A 35 -4.67 -13.06 7.13
CA ALA A 35 -5.51 -14.25 7.16
C ALA A 35 -4.72 -15.51 7.54
N GLN A 36 -3.47 -15.65 7.09
CA GLN A 36 -2.62 -16.79 7.44
C GLN A 36 -2.22 -16.82 8.92
N LEU A 37 -1.87 -15.66 9.49
CA LEU A 37 -1.33 -15.58 10.85
C LEU A 37 -2.43 -15.43 11.92
N GLY A 38 -3.62 -14.98 11.53
CA GLY A 38 -4.74 -14.79 12.45
C GLY A 38 -4.61 -13.51 13.30
N PRO A 39 -5.51 -13.33 14.29
CA PRO A 39 -5.70 -12.07 15.00
C PRO A 39 -4.50 -11.62 15.85
N ASP A 40 -3.68 -12.57 16.33
CA ASP A 40 -2.50 -12.29 17.17
C ASP A 40 -1.19 -12.30 16.36
N GLY A 41 -1.29 -12.37 15.03
CA GLY A 41 -0.16 -12.43 14.12
C GLY A 41 0.61 -11.12 14.03
N MET A 42 1.94 -11.17 14.19
CA MET A 42 2.83 -10.03 13.96
C MET A 42 3.89 -10.40 12.93
N TYR A 43 4.09 -9.52 11.95
CA TYR A 43 5.09 -9.71 10.90
C TYR A 43 5.64 -8.37 10.42
N VAL A 44 6.78 -8.43 9.74
CA VAL A 44 7.41 -7.29 9.09
C VAL A 44 7.38 -7.51 7.58
N MET A 45 6.95 -6.50 6.84
CA MET A 45 7.06 -6.47 5.38
C MET A 45 8.11 -5.44 4.97
N VAL A 46 9.04 -5.85 4.10
CA VAL A 46 10.06 -4.98 3.53
C VAL A 46 9.75 -4.73 2.07
N SER A 47 9.64 -3.47 1.66
CA SER A 47 9.27 -3.09 0.30
C SER A 47 9.82 -1.71 -0.06
N HIS A 48 9.35 -1.13 -1.16
CA HIS A 48 9.73 0.20 -1.65
C HIS A 48 8.71 1.28 -1.25
N GLY A 49 9.15 2.54 -1.30
CA GLY A 49 8.38 3.70 -0.81
C GLY A 49 6.94 3.76 -1.33
N ASP A 50 6.72 3.69 -2.65
CA ASP A 50 5.36 3.80 -3.21
C ASP A 50 4.45 2.63 -2.84
N VAL A 51 5.01 1.42 -2.71
CA VAL A 51 4.27 0.24 -2.23
C VAL A 51 3.85 0.42 -0.78
N ILE A 52 4.77 0.87 0.07
CA ILE A 52 4.50 1.15 1.49
C ILE A 52 3.46 2.28 1.61
N LYS A 53 3.59 3.36 0.83
CA LYS A 53 2.62 4.48 0.81
C LYS A 53 1.22 4.02 0.42
N ALA A 54 1.09 3.09 -0.54
CA ALA A 54 -0.19 2.55 -0.96
C ALA A 54 -0.87 1.76 0.19
N ILE A 55 -0.11 0.91 0.88
CA ILE A 55 -0.59 0.15 2.05
C ILE A 55 -1.02 1.10 3.17
N VAL A 56 -0.16 2.07 3.53
CA VAL A 56 -0.45 3.06 4.59
C VAL A 56 -1.70 3.89 4.23
N SER A 57 -1.81 4.34 2.98
CA SER A 57 -2.97 5.14 2.54
C SER A 57 -4.27 4.34 2.60
N HIS A 58 -4.23 3.06 2.20
CA HIS A 58 -5.36 2.15 2.36
C HIS A 58 -5.76 1.98 3.83
N ALA A 59 -4.78 1.76 4.71
CA ALA A 59 -5.04 1.61 6.14
C ALA A 59 -5.66 2.88 6.75
N LEU A 60 -5.23 4.06 6.31
CA LEU A 60 -5.81 5.35 6.72
C LEU A 60 -7.19 5.65 6.10
N GLY A 61 -7.68 4.80 5.18
CA GLY A 61 -8.90 5.08 4.40
C GLY A 61 -8.75 6.26 3.42
N ALA A 62 -7.52 6.64 3.09
CA ALA A 62 -7.24 7.73 2.17
C ALA A 62 -7.36 7.27 0.71
N HIS A 63 -7.93 8.12 -0.14
CA HIS A 63 -7.96 7.87 -1.57
C HIS A 63 -6.52 7.76 -2.13
N LEU A 64 -6.28 6.85 -3.08
CA LEU A 64 -4.95 6.60 -3.64
C LEU A 64 -4.31 7.86 -4.24
N ASP A 65 -5.11 8.78 -4.78
CA ASP A 65 -4.59 10.05 -5.30
C ASP A 65 -3.93 10.95 -4.23
N LEU A 66 -4.26 10.71 -2.96
CA LEU A 66 -3.68 11.43 -1.84
C LEU A 66 -2.40 10.77 -1.32
N PHE A 67 -1.99 9.60 -1.83
CA PHE A 67 -0.87 8.85 -1.27
C PHE A 67 0.48 9.59 -1.37
N GLN A 68 0.62 10.54 -2.31
CA GLN A 68 1.81 11.41 -2.40
C GLN A 68 1.93 12.39 -1.21
N ARG A 69 0.89 12.52 -0.38
CA ARG A 69 0.95 13.27 0.89
C ARG A 69 1.61 12.48 2.01
N VAL A 70 1.80 11.17 1.82
CA VAL A 70 2.52 10.30 2.76
C VAL A 70 3.97 10.25 2.35
N GLN A 71 4.88 10.58 3.26
CA GLN A 71 6.31 10.42 3.09
C GLN A 71 6.77 9.17 3.85
N ILE A 72 7.57 8.33 3.19
CA ILE A 72 8.21 7.16 3.78
C ILE A 72 9.71 7.33 3.56
N ASP A 73 10.45 7.55 4.64
CA ASP A 73 11.91 7.73 4.55
C ASP A 73 12.62 6.37 4.46
N PRO A 74 13.76 6.28 3.75
CA PRO A 74 14.58 5.08 3.76
C PRO A 74 14.93 4.67 5.20
N CYS A 75 14.89 3.36 5.47
CA CYS A 75 15.16 2.78 6.79
C CYS A 75 14.23 3.26 7.92
N SER A 76 13.10 3.90 7.61
CA SER A 76 12.04 4.17 8.58
C SER A 76 11.12 2.95 8.78
N ILE A 77 10.35 2.95 9.87
CA ILE A 77 9.36 1.92 10.18
C ILE A 77 8.00 2.58 10.35
N SER A 78 6.98 2.05 9.67
CA SER A 78 5.57 2.38 9.89
C SER A 78 4.88 1.18 10.54
N VAL A 79 4.02 1.42 11.53
CA VAL A 79 3.28 0.37 12.26
C VAL A 79 1.79 0.56 12.01
N ILE A 80 1.12 -0.52 11.61
CA ILE A 80 -0.33 -0.56 11.35
C ILE A 80 -0.90 -1.73 12.15
N GLU A 81 -1.97 -1.50 12.91
CA GLU A 81 -2.69 -2.53 13.65
C GLU A 81 -4.08 -2.73 13.04
N TYR A 82 -4.26 -3.84 12.33
CA TYR A 82 -5.53 -4.16 11.69
C TYR A 82 -6.52 -4.73 12.71
N THR A 83 -7.71 -4.14 12.80
CA THR A 83 -8.79 -4.61 13.68
C THR A 83 -10.01 -5.06 12.88
N PRO A 84 -10.93 -5.86 13.47
CA PRO A 84 -12.13 -6.30 12.75
C PRO A 84 -13.06 -5.18 12.26
N ARG A 85 -12.98 -3.98 12.86
CA ARG A 85 -13.88 -2.86 12.54
C ARG A 85 -13.21 -1.70 11.80
N ARG A 86 -11.89 -1.69 11.74
CA ARG A 86 -11.08 -0.65 11.11
C ARG A 86 -9.78 -1.29 10.63
N PRO A 87 -9.28 -0.97 9.43
CA PRO A 87 -7.85 -1.06 9.23
C PRO A 87 -7.11 -0.17 10.24
#